data_AF-A0AAT9GIY7-F1
#
_entry.id   AF-A0AAT9GIY7-F1
#
_cell.length_a   1.000
_cell.length_b   1.000
_cell.length_c   1.000
_cell.angle_alpha   90.00
_cell.angle_beta   90.00
_cell.angle_gamma   90.00
#
_symmetry.space_group_name_H-M   'P 1'
#
loop_
_entity.id
_entity.type
_entity.pdbx_description
1 polymer ?
#
loop_
_entity_poly.entity_id
_entity_poly.type
_entity_poly.pdbx_seq_one_letter_code
_entity_poly.pdbx_strand_id
1 'polypeptide(L)'
;MLTANLRLSSEERQLLLDERFILTKRSILQKTEAFFGELSELFRQQVVERKMEGEAFLQWTPKIARGENYHGLPWIMMDYPRLFGKKDVCAIRCFFWWGQYCSITLHVSGIYQERFQYAIIDFLRKEKGSGWLYATGDDPWQHIIDEDHYQLCENPDRLLAEQASRSFLKIAKKIPLEKWDELDDFYTDNFVGLLSVLGH
;
A
#
# COMPACT_ATOMS: atom_id res chain seq x y z
N MET A 1 26.42 -33.70 19.42
CA MET A 1 25.57 -32.86 20.31
C MET A 1 24.84 -31.87 19.43
N LEU A 2 23.51 -31.73 19.56
CA LEU A 2 22.76 -30.66 18.90
C LEU A 2 23.23 -29.31 19.46
N THR A 3 23.51 -28.35 18.57
CA THR A 3 23.98 -27.01 18.94
C THR A 3 22.96 -26.28 19.81
N ALA A 4 23.43 -25.49 20.79
CA ALA A 4 22.58 -24.72 21.69
C ALA A 4 21.58 -23.80 20.96
N ASN A 5 21.92 -23.36 19.73
CA ASN A 5 21.06 -22.57 18.82
C ASN A 5 19.78 -23.27 18.33
N LEU A 6 19.59 -24.56 18.60
CA LEU A 6 18.36 -25.29 18.22
C LEU A 6 17.40 -25.48 19.41
N ARG A 7 17.74 -24.94 20.59
CA ARG A 7 16.86 -25.01 21.77
C ARG A 7 15.97 -23.78 21.80
N LEU A 8 14.67 -24.01 21.95
CA LEU A 8 13.70 -22.93 22.12
C LEU A 8 13.98 -22.15 23.41
N SER A 9 13.90 -20.82 23.31
CA SER A 9 13.86 -19.90 24.45
C SER A 9 12.62 -20.16 25.32
N SER A 10 12.57 -19.54 26.50
CA SER A 10 11.41 -19.63 27.39
C SER A 10 10.16 -19.05 26.72
N GLU A 11 10.32 -17.92 26.03
CA GLU A 11 9.27 -17.20 25.30
C GLU A 11 8.76 -18.03 24.12
N GLU A 12 9.67 -18.63 23.34
CA GLU A 12 9.31 -19.49 22.21
C GLU A 12 8.55 -20.73 22.67
N ARG A 13 8.92 -21.33 23.81
CA ARG A 13 8.16 -22.46 24.39
C ARG A 13 6.79 -22.05 24.88
N GLN A 14 6.67 -20.87 25.48
CA GLN A 14 5.38 -20.36 25.91
C GLN A 14 4.45 -20.14 24.72
N LEU A 15 4.95 -19.52 23.65
CA LEU A 15 4.19 -19.35 22.40
C LEU A 15 3.86 -20.67 21.72
N LEU A 16 4.79 -21.64 21.72
CA LEU A 16 4.56 -22.98 21.17
C LEU A 16 3.36 -23.69 21.82
N LEU A 17 3.14 -23.44 23.11
CA LEU A 17 2.06 -24.06 23.89
C LEU A 17 0.76 -23.24 23.88
N ASP A 18 0.76 -22.00 23.37
CA ASP A 18 -0.45 -21.16 23.30
C ASP A 18 -1.13 -21.26 21.93
N GLU A 19 -2.03 -22.25 21.79
CA GLU A 19 -2.85 -22.40 20.58
C GLU A 19 -3.71 -21.17 20.27
N ARG A 20 -4.11 -20.41 21.29
CA ARG A 20 -4.99 -19.24 21.12
C ARG A 20 -4.28 -18.16 20.35
N PHE A 21 -2.95 -18.04 20.49
CA PHE A 21 -2.16 -17.11 19.69
C PHE A 21 -2.31 -17.41 18.19
N ILE A 22 -2.14 -18.67 17.79
CA ILE A 22 -2.26 -19.08 16.39
C ILE A 22 -3.69 -18.92 15.87
N LEU A 23 -4.70 -19.30 16.66
CA LEU A 23 -6.11 -19.15 16.27
C LEU A 23 -6.52 -17.67 16.14
N THR A 24 -6.04 -16.82 17.04
CA THR A 24 -6.30 -15.37 17.02
C THR A 24 -5.63 -14.72 15.82
N LYS A 25 -4.35 -15.05 15.55
CA LYS A 25 -3.64 -14.62 14.35
C LYS A 25 -4.42 -14.97 13.08
N ARG A 26 -4.86 -16.23 12.97
CA ARG A 26 -5.68 -16.69 11.83
C ARG A 26 -6.97 -15.88 11.69
N SER A 27 -7.67 -15.63 12.80
CA SER A 27 -8.90 -14.83 12.79
C SER A 27 -8.66 -13.40 12.30
N ILE A 28 -7.60 -12.75 12.77
CA ILE A 28 -7.24 -11.39 12.32
C ILE A 28 -6.94 -11.36 10.82
N LEU A 29 -6.13 -12.30 10.32
CA LEU A 29 -5.80 -12.38 8.90
C LEU A 29 -7.04 -12.63 8.03
N GLN A 30 -7.96 -13.50 8.47
CA GLN A 30 -9.23 -13.75 7.78
C GLN A 30 -10.12 -12.50 7.72
N LYS A 31 -10.24 -11.77 8.85
CA LYS A 31 -11.01 -10.52 8.89
C LYS A 31 -10.39 -9.46 7.99
N THR A 32 -9.06 -9.35 7.98
CA THR A 32 -8.34 -8.41 7.13
C THR A 32 -8.54 -8.73 5.64
N GLU A 33 -8.51 -10.02 5.26
CA GLU A 33 -8.76 -10.45 3.89
C GLU A 33 -10.21 -10.17 3.46
N ALA A 34 -11.19 -10.46 4.32
CA ALA A 34 -12.59 -10.13 4.08
C ALA A 34 -12.80 -8.61 3.92
N PHE A 35 -12.19 -7.82 4.81
CA PHE A 35 -12.21 -6.37 4.76
C PHE A 35 -11.65 -5.81 3.45
N PHE A 36 -10.50 -6.32 2.99
CA PHE A 36 -9.95 -5.94 1.68
C PHE A 36 -10.83 -6.40 0.51
N GLY A 37 -11.58 -7.50 0.68
CA GLY A 37 -12.61 -7.92 -0.26
C GLY A 37 -13.71 -6.87 -0.40
N GLU A 38 -14.28 -6.43 0.72
CA GLU A 38 -15.32 -5.40 0.76
C GLU A 38 -14.84 -4.05 0.21
N LEU A 39 -13.64 -3.60 0.60
CA LEU A 39 -13.01 -2.40 0.03
C LEU A 39 -12.87 -2.50 -1.49
N SER A 40 -12.50 -3.68 -2.01
CA SER A 40 -12.34 -3.87 -3.45
C SER A 40 -13.66 -3.74 -4.22
N GLU A 41 -14.81 -4.06 -3.61
CA GLU A 41 -16.13 -3.82 -4.20
C GLU A 41 -16.46 -2.34 -4.21
N LEU A 42 -16.23 -1.67 -3.08
CA LEU A 42 -16.48 -0.24 -2.92
C LEU A 42 -15.63 0.59 -3.89
N PHE A 43 -14.37 0.23 -4.07
CA PHE A 43 -13.47 0.91 -5.01
C PHE A 43 -13.95 0.76 -6.45
N ARG A 44 -14.48 -0.41 -6.84
CA ARG A 44 -15.07 -0.59 -8.17
C ARG A 44 -16.31 0.27 -8.36
N GLN A 45 -17.15 0.39 -7.33
CA GLN A 45 -18.30 1.29 -7.37
C GLN A 45 -17.86 2.75 -7.58
N GLN A 46 -16.82 3.20 -6.87
CA GLN A 46 -16.25 4.55 -7.05
C GLN A 46 -15.75 4.81 -8.48
N VAL A 47 -15.16 3.80 -9.14
CA VAL A 47 -14.74 3.91 -10.55
C VAL A 47 -15.95 4.11 -11.49
N VAL A 48 -17.02 3.34 -11.29
CA VAL A 48 -18.25 3.43 -12.09
C VAL A 48 -18.98 4.75 -11.85
N GLU A 49 -19.12 5.17 -10.59
CA GLU A 49 -19.78 6.44 -10.22
C GLU A 49 -19.08 7.64 -10.87
N ARG A 50 -17.76 7.56 -11.03
CA ARG A 50 -16.93 8.59 -11.66
C ARG A 50 -16.82 8.46 -13.18
N LYS A 51 -17.47 7.46 -13.79
CA LYS A 51 -17.44 7.19 -15.24
C LYS A 51 -16.02 6.94 -15.77
N MET A 52 -15.19 6.27 -14.98
CA MET A 52 -13.77 6.02 -15.29
C MET A 52 -13.54 4.61 -15.88
N GLU A 53 -14.60 3.83 -16.11
CA GLU A 53 -14.55 2.49 -16.69
C GLU A 53 -13.97 2.42 -18.12
N GLY A 54 -13.86 3.56 -18.81
CA GLY A 54 -13.23 3.68 -20.11
C GLY A 54 -11.70 3.54 -20.09
N GLU A 55 -11.06 3.76 -18.94
CA GLU A 55 -9.61 3.62 -18.81
C GLU A 55 -9.21 2.14 -18.72
N ALA A 56 -8.38 1.68 -19.63
CA ALA A 56 -8.01 0.26 -19.76
C ALA A 56 -7.40 -0.32 -18.47
N PHE A 57 -6.70 0.48 -17.66
CA PHE A 57 -6.10 0.02 -16.40
C PHE A 57 -7.11 -0.14 -15.26
N LEU A 58 -8.29 0.50 -15.35
CA LEU A 58 -9.38 0.37 -14.36
C LEU A 58 -10.34 -0.80 -14.66
N GLN A 59 -10.23 -1.41 -15.84
CA GLN A 59 -11.01 -2.60 -16.22
C GLN A 59 -10.51 -3.89 -15.56
N TRP A 60 -9.32 -3.86 -14.94
CA TRP A 60 -8.73 -5.03 -14.31
C TRP A 60 -9.44 -5.33 -13.00
N THR A 61 -9.77 -6.58 -12.75
CA THR A 61 -10.35 -6.98 -11.47
C THR A 61 -9.36 -6.71 -10.33
N PRO A 62 -9.81 -6.24 -9.15
CA PRO A 62 -8.96 -6.19 -7.97
C PRO A 62 -8.31 -7.53 -7.67
N LYS A 63 -7.12 -7.50 -7.05
CA LYS A 63 -6.43 -8.72 -6.61
C LYS A 63 -5.98 -8.58 -5.17
N ILE A 64 -6.32 -9.59 -4.38
CA ILE A 64 -5.80 -9.77 -3.04
C ILE A 64 -4.70 -10.82 -3.07
N ALA A 65 -3.58 -10.53 -2.42
CA ALA A 65 -2.51 -11.48 -2.18
C ALA A 65 -2.08 -11.41 -0.71
N ARG A 66 -1.48 -12.49 -0.22
CA ARG A 66 -1.09 -12.63 1.19
C ARG A 66 0.17 -13.46 1.33
N GLY A 67 0.89 -13.28 2.42
CA GLY A 67 2.07 -14.05 2.75
C GLY A 67 2.39 -14.02 4.23
N GLU A 68 3.29 -14.91 4.64
CA GLU A 68 3.68 -15.08 6.05
C GLU A 68 5.09 -14.53 6.34
N ASN A 69 5.79 -14.02 5.32
CA ASN A 69 7.21 -13.67 5.43
C ASN A 69 7.59 -12.41 4.64
N TYR A 70 7.02 -11.26 4.99
CA TYR A 70 7.58 -9.96 4.62
C TYR A 70 8.38 -9.45 5.83
N HIS A 71 9.71 -9.52 5.71
CA HIS A 71 10.64 -9.32 6.83
C HIS A 71 10.29 -10.16 8.07
N GLY A 72 9.91 -11.42 7.87
CA GLY A 72 9.54 -12.34 8.96
C GLY A 72 8.11 -12.20 9.48
N LEU A 73 7.31 -11.30 8.91
CA LEU A 73 5.96 -10.99 9.40
C LEU A 73 4.87 -11.27 8.36
N PRO A 74 3.64 -11.65 8.80
CA PRO A 74 2.49 -11.79 7.91
C PRO A 74 2.06 -10.47 7.28
N TRP A 75 1.48 -10.56 6.09
CA TRP A 75 1.00 -9.41 5.35
C TRP A 75 -0.14 -9.79 4.40
N ILE A 76 -0.99 -8.82 4.10
CA ILE A 76 -2.07 -8.92 3.12
C ILE A 76 -2.03 -7.64 2.28
N MET A 77 -2.19 -7.78 0.97
CA MET A 77 -2.22 -6.67 0.03
C MET A 77 -3.45 -6.77 -0.87
N MET A 78 -4.04 -5.64 -1.22
CA MET A 78 -5.08 -5.53 -2.23
C MET A 78 -4.68 -4.46 -3.24
N ASP A 79 -4.60 -4.83 -4.51
CA ASP A 79 -4.27 -3.93 -5.61
C ASP A 79 -5.50 -3.68 -6.50
N TYR A 80 -5.88 -2.42 -6.64
CA TYR A 80 -6.87 -1.96 -7.63
C TYR A 80 -6.77 -0.44 -7.87
N PRO A 81 -6.56 0.04 -9.11
CA PRO A 81 -6.18 -0.74 -10.30
C PRO A 81 -4.87 -1.50 -10.06
N ARG A 82 -4.58 -2.48 -10.93
CA ARG A 82 -3.44 -3.38 -10.75
C ARG A 82 -2.66 -3.65 -12.04
N LEU A 83 -2.39 -2.59 -12.80
CA LEU A 83 -1.60 -2.71 -14.01
C LEU A 83 -0.12 -2.86 -13.64
N PHE A 84 0.44 -4.04 -13.89
CA PHE A 84 1.83 -4.37 -13.65
C PHE A 84 2.48 -4.92 -14.92
N GLY A 85 3.04 -4.02 -15.73
CA GLY A 85 3.87 -4.36 -16.89
C GLY A 85 5.37 -4.35 -16.55
N LYS A 86 6.21 -4.66 -17.55
CA LYS A 86 7.67 -4.61 -17.39
C LYS A 86 8.20 -3.18 -17.26
N LYS A 87 7.59 -2.24 -17.99
CA LYS A 87 7.95 -0.82 -18.00
C LYS A 87 6.86 0.01 -17.34
N ASP A 88 5.61 -0.25 -17.72
CA ASP A 88 4.46 0.55 -17.31
C ASP A 88 3.77 -0.11 -16.11
N VAL A 89 3.64 0.65 -15.03
CA VAL A 89 2.92 0.28 -13.82
C VAL A 89 1.92 1.38 -13.51
N CYS A 90 0.71 0.99 -13.12
CA CYS A 90 -0.29 1.87 -12.53
C CYS A 90 -1.10 1.05 -11.54
N ALA A 91 -0.84 1.25 -10.25
CA ALA A 91 -1.51 0.52 -9.20
C ALA A 91 -1.77 1.38 -7.97
N ILE A 92 -2.96 1.19 -7.38
CA ILE A 92 -3.23 1.62 -6.02
C ILE A 92 -3.25 0.38 -5.14
N ARG A 93 -2.42 0.39 -4.10
CA ARG A 93 -2.19 -0.72 -3.19
C ARG A 93 -2.66 -0.38 -1.79
N CYS A 94 -3.58 -1.16 -1.25
CA CYS A 94 -3.85 -1.26 0.18
C CYS A 94 -2.97 -2.36 0.76
N PHE A 95 -2.31 -2.10 1.88
CA PHE A 95 -1.35 -3.02 2.48
C PHE A 95 -1.54 -3.08 3.99
N PHE A 96 -1.72 -4.29 4.50
CA PHE A 96 -1.69 -4.60 5.92
C PHE A 96 -0.39 -5.34 6.22
N TRP A 97 0.39 -4.82 7.16
CA TRP A 97 1.60 -5.47 7.64
C TRP A 97 1.51 -5.73 9.14
N TRP A 98 1.53 -7.02 9.49
CA TRP A 98 1.27 -7.49 10.85
C TRP A 98 2.21 -6.85 11.88
N GLY A 99 1.64 -6.30 12.95
CA GLY A 99 2.41 -5.68 14.03
C GLY A 99 3.15 -4.40 13.64
N GLN A 100 2.87 -3.85 12.46
CA GLN A 100 3.47 -2.62 11.94
C GLN A 100 2.37 -1.60 11.66
N TYR A 101 1.87 -1.53 10.43
CA TYR A 101 0.89 -0.53 10.00
C TYR A 101 0.03 -1.02 8.83
N CYS A 102 -1.03 -0.27 8.57
CA CYS A 102 -1.75 -0.28 7.31
C CYS A 102 -1.24 0.86 6.42
N SER A 103 -1.31 0.72 5.10
CA SER A 103 -0.94 1.79 4.18
C SER A 103 -1.68 1.72 2.86
N ILE A 104 -1.81 2.88 2.22
CA ILE A 104 -2.28 3.02 0.84
C ILE A 104 -1.17 3.67 0.02
N THR A 105 -0.94 3.15 -1.19
CA THR A 105 0.15 3.59 -2.07
C THR A 105 -0.33 3.72 -3.50
N LEU A 106 -0.04 4.84 -4.16
CA LEU A 106 -0.09 4.95 -5.62
C LEU A 106 1.31 4.71 -6.19
N HIS A 107 1.43 3.76 -7.12
CA HIS A 107 2.65 3.45 -7.84
C HIS A 107 2.41 3.62 -9.34
N VAL A 108 3.16 4.53 -9.96
CA VAL A 108 3.17 4.72 -11.42
C VAL A 108 4.59 4.63 -11.97
N SER A 109 4.74 4.03 -13.15
CA SER A 109 6.00 4.00 -13.90
C SER A 109 5.74 4.03 -15.41
N GLY A 110 6.79 4.35 -16.18
CA GLY A 110 6.70 4.40 -17.64
C GLY A 110 5.69 5.45 -18.11
N ILE A 111 4.82 5.08 -19.04
CA ILE A 111 3.84 6.01 -19.62
C ILE A 111 2.89 6.61 -18.57
N TYR A 112 2.60 5.88 -17.49
CA TYR A 112 1.68 6.35 -16.44
C TYR A 112 2.35 7.34 -15.50
N GLN A 113 3.67 7.23 -15.30
CA GLN A 113 4.42 8.28 -14.60
C GLN A 113 4.44 9.55 -15.43
N GLU A 114 4.75 9.46 -16.73
CA GLU A 114 4.75 10.62 -17.63
C GLU A 114 3.37 11.30 -17.67
N ARG A 115 2.30 10.51 -17.73
CA ARG A 115 0.90 10.98 -17.75
C ARG A 115 0.49 11.65 -16.44
N PHE A 116 0.75 11.02 -15.29
CA PHE A 116 0.16 11.43 -14.02
C PHE A 116 1.07 12.25 -13.11
N GLN A 117 2.37 12.42 -13.43
CA GLN A 117 3.31 13.14 -12.57
C GLN A 117 2.81 14.52 -12.13
N TYR A 118 2.27 15.34 -13.03
CA TYR A 118 1.78 16.68 -12.69
C TYR A 118 0.56 16.62 -11.77
N ALA A 119 -0.39 15.71 -12.05
CA ALA A 119 -1.56 15.50 -11.20
C ALA A 119 -1.18 14.98 -9.80
N ILE A 120 -0.16 14.12 -9.70
CA ILE A 120 0.39 13.64 -8.42
C ILE A 120 1.01 14.79 -7.63
N ILE A 121 1.82 15.64 -8.28
CA ILE A 121 2.42 16.82 -7.63
C ILE A 121 1.34 17.80 -7.16
N ASP A 122 0.32 18.06 -7.98
CA ASP A 122 -0.80 18.91 -7.61
C ASP A 122 -1.61 18.34 -6.44
N PHE A 123 -1.81 17.01 -6.42
CA PHE A 123 -2.43 16.31 -5.30
C PHE A 123 -1.61 16.46 -4.02
N LEU A 124 -0.29 16.22 -4.06
CA LEU A 124 0.59 16.42 -2.90
C LEU A 124 0.60 17.87 -2.42
N ARG A 125 0.45 18.85 -3.34
CA ARG A 125 0.34 20.27 -2.98
C ARG A 125 -0.96 20.56 -2.23
N LYS A 126 -2.08 19.99 -2.66
CA LYS A 126 -3.39 20.13 -1.99
C LYS A 126 -3.42 19.41 -0.64
N GLU A 127 -2.78 18.25 -0.56
CA GLU A 127 -2.70 17.40 0.64
C GLU A 127 -1.49 17.72 1.53
N LYS A 128 -0.97 18.94 1.46
CA LYS A 128 0.19 19.35 2.23
C LYS A 128 -0.12 19.26 3.73
N GLY A 129 0.71 18.51 4.46
CA GLY A 129 0.53 18.26 5.90
C GLY A 129 -0.41 17.10 6.23
N SER A 130 -1.04 16.46 5.24
CA SER A 130 -1.94 15.32 5.44
C SER A 130 -1.22 13.98 5.62
N GLY A 131 0.11 13.97 5.82
CA GLY A 131 0.91 12.76 6.06
C GLY A 131 1.27 11.94 4.82
N TRP A 132 1.13 12.50 3.61
CA TRP A 132 1.61 11.85 2.39
C TRP A 132 3.12 11.92 2.26
N LEU A 133 3.70 10.78 1.89
CA LEU A 133 5.12 10.57 1.69
C LEU A 133 5.36 10.17 0.23
N TYR A 134 6.56 10.42 -0.28
CA TYR A 134 7.00 9.93 -1.59
C TYR A 134 8.25 9.06 -1.45
N ALA A 135 8.39 8.07 -2.32
CA ALA A 135 9.53 7.17 -2.31
C ALA A 135 10.78 7.85 -2.87
N THR A 136 11.90 7.65 -2.17
CA THR A 136 13.22 8.21 -2.52
C THR A 136 14.24 7.14 -2.92
N GLY A 137 13.97 5.86 -2.68
CA GLY A 137 14.83 4.76 -3.12
C GLY A 137 14.74 4.45 -4.61
N ASP A 138 15.63 3.56 -5.07
CA ASP A 138 15.70 3.07 -6.46
C ASP A 138 14.94 1.76 -6.69
N ASP A 139 14.52 1.07 -5.62
CA ASP A 139 13.72 -0.15 -5.70
C ASP A 139 12.21 0.17 -5.75
N PRO A 140 11.53 -0.02 -6.90
CA PRO A 140 10.09 0.22 -7.01
C PRO A 140 9.25 -0.73 -6.15
N TRP A 141 9.82 -1.86 -5.71
CA TRP A 141 9.14 -2.90 -4.95
C TRP A 141 9.36 -2.81 -3.44
N GLN A 142 10.09 -1.81 -2.96
CA GLN A 142 10.20 -1.54 -1.52
C GLN A 142 8.82 -1.16 -0.95
N HIS A 143 8.30 -1.89 0.03
CA HIS A 143 7.02 -1.55 0.68
C HIS A 143 7.17 -1.02 2.10
N ILE A 144 8.40 -1.01 2.64
CA ILE A 144 8.68 -0.38 3.92
C ILE A 144 8.62 1.14 3.76
N ILE A 145 7.74 1.77 4.53
CA ILE A 145 7.59 3.22 4.66
C ILE A 145 8.31 3.69 5.93
N ASP A 146 9.58 4.06 5.77
CA ASP A 146 10.46 4.63 6.80
C ASP A 146 11.21 5.86 6.26
N GLU A 147 12.08 6.45 7.08
CA GLU A 147 12.84 7.67 6.74
C GLU A 147 13.96 7.43 5.71
N ASP A 148 14.42 6.19 5.57
CA ASP A 148 15.48 5.82 4.62
C ASP A 148 14.92 5.71 3.18
N HIS A 149 13.66 5.28 3.04
CA HIS A 149 13.04 4.99 1.75
C HIS A 149 11.97 6.00 1.34
N TYR A 150 11.45 6.81 2.27
CA TYR A 150 10.36 7.76 2.04
C TYR A 150 10.60 9.10 2.71
N GLN A 151 10.13 10.17 2.07
CA GLN A 151 10.23 11.52 2.59
C GLN A 151 8.90 12.27 2.51
N LEU A 152 8.72 13.23 3.43
CA LEU A 152 7.62 14.18 3.37
C LEU A 152 7.82 15.14 2.20
N CYS A 153 6.75 15.39 1.45
CA CYS A 153 6.78 16.34 0.35
C CYS A 153 6.63 17.78 0.87
N GLU A 154 7.71 18.38 1.38
CA GLU A 154 7.69 19.78 1.84
C GLU A 154 7.59 20.78 0.68
N ASN A 155 8.22 20.42 -0.45
CA ASN A 155 8.25 21.21 -1.68
C ASN A 155 7.95 20.33 -2.92
N PRO A 156 6.67 20.25 -3.33
CA PRO A 156 6.25 19.45 -4.49
C PRO A 156 6.92 19.82 -5.82
N ASP A 157 7.31 21.08 -6.01
CA ASP A 157 7.92 21.52 -7.27
C ASP A 157 9.35 20.98 -7.43
N ARG A 158 10.07 20.84 -6.31
CA ARG A 158 11.38 20.17 -6.29
C ARG A 158 11.25 18.67 -6.59
N LEU A 159 10.18 18.03 -6.10
CA LEU A 159 9.90 16.63 -6.37
C LEU A 159 9.74 16.37 -7.87
N LEU A 160 9.04 17.24 -8.61
CA LEU A 160 8.88 17.07 -10.05
C LEU A 160 10.24 17.01 -10.78
N ALA A 161 11.18 17.90 -10.41
CA ALA A 161 12.52 17.92 -10.99
C ALA A 161 13.33 16.66 -10.63
N GLU A 162 13.23 16.19 -9.39
CA GLU A 162 13.90 14.97 -8.92
C GLU A 162 13.30 13.69 -9.52
N GLN A 163 12.01 13.71 -9.87
CA GLN A 163 11.30 12.58 -10.48
C GLN A 163 11.58 12.44 -11.98
N ALA A 164 12.04 13.50 -12.66
CA ALA A 164 12.37 13.45 -14.08
C ALA A 164 13.46 12.41 -14.41
N SER A 165 14.35 12.11 -13.46
CA SER A 165 15.41 11.10 -13.61
C SER A 165 15.07 9.73 -13.02
N ARG A 166 13.89 9.56 -12.41
CA ARG A 166 13.50 8.32 -11.70
C ARG A 166 12.66 7.42 -12.61
N SER A 167 12.83 6.11 -12.47
CA SER A 167 12.11 5.11 -13.28
C SER A 167 10.67 4.84 -12.81
N PHE A 168 10.29 5.38 -11.65
CA PHE A 168 8.95 5.27 -11.09
C PHE A 168 8.68 6.46 -10.15
N LEU A 169 7.41 6.76 -9.95
CA LEU A 169 6.92 7.68 -8.93
C LEU A 169 5.96 6.92 -8.01
N LYS A 170 6.22 7.02 -6.71
CA LYS A 170 5.39 6.37 -5.69
C LYS A 170 5.09 7.31 -4.54
N ILE A 171 3.81 7.44 -4.21
CA ILE A 171 3.35 8.16 -3.03
C ILE A 171 2.59 7.21 -2.12
N ALA A 172 2.78 7.36 -0.81
CA ALA A 172 2.16 6.49 0.17
C ALA A 172 1.74 7.27 1.41
N LYS A 173 0.73 6.72 2.08
CA LYS A 173 0.30 7.17 3.40
C LYS A 173 0.06 5.95 4.26
N LYS A 174 0.45 6.02 5.54
CA LYS A 174 0.29 4.93 6.50
C LYS A 174 -0.60 5.34 7.67
N ILE A 175 -1.24 4.35 8.27
CA ILE A 175 -2.05 4.47 9.47
C ILE A 175 -1.64 3.36 10.45
N PRO A 176 -1.41 3.69 11.75
CA PRO A 176 -1.03 2.71 12.75
C PRO A 176 -2.16 1.70 13.01
N LEU A 177 -1.82 0.47 13.38
CA LEU A 177 -2.81 -0.62 13.56
C LEU A 177 -3.76 -0.38 14.73
N GLU A 178 -3.37 0.46 15.69
CA GLU A 178 -4.19 0.89 16.82
C GLU A 178 -5.44 1.66 16.39
N LYS A 179 -5.42 2.25 15.18
CA LYS A 179 -6.55 2.95 14.57
C LYS A 179 -7.37 2.03 13.66
N TRP A 180 -7.57 0.77 14.07
CA TRP A 180 -8.27 -0.24 13.26
C TRP A 180 -9.68 0.22 12.83
N ASP A 181 -10.41 0.86 13.74
CA ASP A 181 -11.78 1.31 13.48
C ASP A 181 -11.85 2.52 12.52
N GLU A 182 -10.72 3.14 12.19
CA GLU A 182 -10.60 4.24 11.22
C GLU A 182 -10.18 3.73 9.81
N LEU A 183 -9.97 2.42 9.63
CA LEU A 183 -9.43 1.88 8.38
C LEU A 183 -10.38 2.06 7.18
N ASP A 184 -11.69 1.97 7.40
CA ASP A 184 -12.70 2.13 6.36
C ASP A 184 -12.60 3.53 5.73
N ASP A 185 -12.70 4.57 6.56
CA ASP A 185 -12.56 5.97 6.15
C ASP A 185 -11.16 6.23 5.57
N PHE A 186 -10.12 5.72 6.22
CA PHE A 186 -8.74 5.87 5.74
C PHE A 186 -8.57 5.33 4.33
N TYR A 187 -9.01 4.11 4.03
CA TYR A 187 -8.80 3.54 2.71
C TYR A 187 -9.70 4.19 1.66
N THR A 188 -10.95 4.48 2.00
CA THR A 188 -11.93 5.04 1.06
C THR A 188 -11.62 6.48 0.67
N ASP A 189 -11.35 7.36 1.63
CA ASP A 189 -11.01 8.76 1.37
C ASP A 189 -9.73 8.89 0.54
N ASN A 190 -8.69 8.16 0.94
CA ASN A 190 -7.41 8.22 0.22
C ASN A 190 -7.52 7.55 -1.16
N PHE A 191 -8.30 6.47 -1.32
CA PHE A 191 -8.55 5.88 -2.63
C PHE A 191 -9.26 6.85 -3.56
N VAL A 192 -10.29 7.56 -3.08
CA VAL A 192 -10.99 8.58 -3.84
C VAL A 192 -10.04 9.71 -4.25
N GLY A 193 -9.18 10.16 -3.35
CA GLY A 193 -8.13 11.14 -3.64
C GLY A 193 -7.20 10.66 -4.76
N LEU A 194 -6.68 9.44 -4.66
CA LEU A 194 -5.82 8.85 -5.68
C LEU A 194 -6.55 8.60 -7.01
N LEU A 195 -7.82 8.23 -6.97
CA LEU A 195 -8.61 8.03 -8.17
C LEU A 195 -8.82 9.34 -8.93
N SER A 196 -8.96 10.48 -8.22
CA SER A 196 -9.03 11.80 -8.85
C SER A 196 -7.74 12.14 -9.63
N VAL A 197 -6.58 11.72 -9.13
CA VAL A 197 -5.29 11.86 -9.83
C VAL A 197 -5.29 11.08 -11.15
N LEU A 198 -5.85 9.87 -11.13
CA LEU A 198 -5.91 8.98 -12.29
C LEU A 198 -7.00 9.36 -13.31
N GLY A 199 -7.84 10.34 -13.01
CA GLY A 199 -8.87 10.87 -13.91
C GLY A 199 -8.43 12.01 -14.81
N HIS A 200 -7.17 12.43 -14.70
CA HIS A 200 -6.53 13.45 -15.54
C HIS A 200 -5.91 12.87 -16.83
#